data_AF-A0A9P5ZWX1-F1
#
_entry.id   AF-A0A9P5ZWX1-F1
#
_cell.length_a   1.000
_cell.length_b   1.000
_cell.length_c   1.000
_cell.angle_alpha   90.00
_cell.angle_beta   90.00
_cell.angle_gamma   90.00
#
_symmetry.space_group_name_H-M   'P 1'
#
loop_
_entity.id
_entity.type
_entity.pdbx_description
1 polymer ?
#
loop_
_entity_poly.entity_id
_entity_poly.type
_entity_poly.pdbx_seq_one_letter_code
_entity_poly.pdbx_strand_id
1 'polypeptide(L)'
;MFGLRLTPRTISVPRTGSIDYMGAGLKGADGAKDIVAAILNRRNNDISQLILSHNSLADDGCILLFEFLASDTGRKYRIQKISLNSNGIGDRGLASIVTFLKGDTSLKELFVQNNEFASTDPSLAKSFAEATNLSCLEVLTLSTNRHLGDQFITDYAPFLDSPSLRELHCSAMGITHRSVPILVEYFSSPRCRLETLKLNGNSLGFRGVRSVIRAIGRHNYTLTSVEMWSNNGPGSEVDNNVTQVEDDDFPTHGTWQENNVALIPIMLRNDHLAKATRKEALELLRLARTLLLPSHRIDPLLAVFPFMQLPTELQIHVFTFLSPTLSSSQRNRICAYASSFATLPHRYELSGNLSTSSSHANAASTTAKGKSKLLHSLGCYFYEREAS
;
A
#
# COMPACT_ATOMS: atom_id res chain seq x y z
N MET A 1 -55.08 -6.05 -25.72
CA MET A 1 -54.04 -7.04 -25.40
C MET A 1 -52.73 -6.55 -26.03
N PHE A 2 -52.01 -5.65 -25.36
CA PHE A 2 -50.74 -5.09 -25.84
C PHE A 2 -49.64 -5.48 -24.86
N GLY A 3 -48.83 -6.46 -25.24
CA GLY A 3 -47.68 -6.91 -24.46
C GLY A 3 -46.50 -5.98 -24.67
N LEU A 4 -46.13 -5.24 -23.62
CA LEU A 4 -44.87 -4.52 -23.54
C LEU A 4 -43.76 -5.50 -23.19
N ARG A 5 -42.98 -5.91 -24.20
CA ARG A 5 -41.72 -6.64 -24.01
C ARG A 5 -40.70 -5.68 -23.39
N LEU A 6 -40.28 -5.99 -22.16
CA LEU A 6 -39.10 -5.40 -21.53
C LEU A 6 -37.85 -5.83 -22.32
N THR A 7 -37.20 -4.88 -22.99
CA THR A 7 -35.88 -5.13 -23.59
C THR A 7 -34.81 -5.05 -22.51
N PRO A 8 -33.89 -6.03 -22.40
CA PRO A 8 -32.76 -5.93 -21.48
C PRO A 8 -31.88 -4.74 -21.89
N ARG A 9 -31.58 -3.85 -20.93
CA ARG A 9 -30.66 -2.73 -21.13
C ARG A 9 -29.26 -3.28 -21.40
N THR A 10 -28.82 -3.25 -22.65
CA THR A 10 -27.44 -3.53 -23.03
C THR A 10 -26.58 -2.31 -22.68
N ILE A 11 -25.98 -2.35 -21.49
CA ILE A 11 -24.94 -1.38 -21.12
C ILE A 11 -23.72 -1.68 -22.02
N SER A 12 -23.35 -0.73 -22.87
CA SER A 12 -22.20 -0.86 -23.76
C SER A 12 -20.93 -0.88 -22.92
N VAL A 13 -20.25 -2.04 -22.86
CA VAL A 13 -19.02 -2.19 -22.08
C VAL A 13 -17.82 -1.85 -22.98
N PRO A 14 -17.13 -0.72 -22.77
CA PRO A 14 -15.97 -0.35 -23.59
C PRO A 14 -14.90 -1.45 -23.55
N ARG A 15 -14.03 -1.56 -24.57
CA ARG A 15 -12.89 -2.53 -24.63
C ARG A 15 -11.77 -2.22 -23.63
N THR A 16 -12.07 -1.48 -22.57
CA THR A 16 -11.12 -1.17 -21.50
C THR A 16 -10.99 -2.38 -20.58
N GLY A 17 -9.81 -2.58 -20.00
CA GLY A 17 -9.60 -3.55 -18.91
C GLY A 17 -10.30 -3.17 -17.61
N SER A 18 -11.42 -2.44 -17.70
CA SER A 18 -12.25 -1.95 -16.62
C SER A 18 -13.72 -2.22 -16.92
N ILE A 19 -14.50 -2.50 -15.87
CA ILE A 19 -15.95 -2.40 -15.89
C ILE A 19 -16.30 -1.16 -15.08
N ASP A 20 -16.95 -0.19 -15.72
CA ASP A 20 -17.38 1.06 -15.10
C ASP A 20 -18.90 1.15 -15.11
N TYR A 21 -19.48 0.91 -13.93
CA TYR A 21 -20.89 1.07 -13.62
C TYR A 21 -21.10 2.10 -12.52
N MET A 22 -20.26 3.15 -12.50
CA MET A 22 -20.46 4.27 -11.58
C MET A 22 -21.84 4.90 -11.80
N GLY A 23 -22.63 5.04 -10.74
CA GLY A 23 -23.95 5.67 -10.82
C GLY A 23 -24.96 4.93 -11.70
N ALA A 24 -24.73 3.66 -12.03
CA ALA A 24 -25.60 2.88 -12.92
C ALA A 24 -26.97 2.53 -12.30
N GLY A 25 -27.15 2.79 -11.00
CA GLY A 25 -28.39 2.51 -10.28
C GLY A 25 -28.54 1.04 -9.89
N LEU A 26 -27.42 0.32 -9.74
CA LEU A 26 -27.39 -1.09 -9.32
C LEU A 26 -27.84 -1.21 -7.86
N LYS A 27 -28.67 -2.22 -7.56
CA LYS A 27 -29.25 -2.41 -6.22
C LYS A 27 -29.17 -3.84 -5.74
N GLY A 28 -28.73 -4.03 -4.50
CA GLY A 28 -28.74 -5.32 -3.82
C GLY A 28 -28.01 -6.43 -4.59
N ALA A 29 -28.45 -7.66 -4.35
CA ALA A 29 -27.96 -8.85 -5.04
C ALA A 29 -28.21 -8.83 -6.55
N ASP A 30 -29.30 -8.23 -7.03
CA ASP A 30 -29.60 -8.19 -8.47
C ASP A 30 -28.61 -7.29 -9.23
N GLY A 31 -28.26 -6.13 -8.67
CA GLY A 31 -27.19 -5.30 -9.21
C GLY A 31 -25.83 -6.01 -9.22
N ALA A 32 -25.55 -6.84 -8.21
CA ALA A 32 -24.35 -7.65 -8.19
C ALA A 32 -24.35 -8.76 -9.26
N LYS A 33 -25.50 -9.40 -9.54
CA LYS A 33 -25.64 -10.35 -10.66
C LYS A 33 -25.35 -9.69 -12.00
N ASP A 34 -25.79 -8.46 -12.20
CA ASP A 34 -25.50 -7.70 -13.42
C ASP A 34 -23.99 -7.42 -13.57
N ILE A 35 -23.29 -7.12 -12.47
CA ILE A 35 -21.83 -6.98 -12.44
C ILE A 35 -21.15 -8.30 -12.78
N VAL A 36 -21.58 -9.41 -12.16
CA VAL A 36 -21.03 -10.75 -12.41
C VAL A 36 -21.23 -11.15 -13.87
N ALA A 37 -22.42 -10.92 -14.43
CA ALA A 37 -22.69 -11.17 -15.84
C ALA A 37 -21.78 -10.34 -16.75
N ALA A 38 -21.54 -9.07 -16.40
CA ALA A 38 -20.62 -8.20 -17.12
C ALA A 38 -19.18 -8.72 -17.08
N ILE A 39 -18.73 -9.24 -15.93
CA ILE A 39 -17.41 -9.88 -15.78
C ILE A 39 -17.32 -11.12 -16.68
N LEU A 40 -18.30 -12.01 -16.61
CA LEU A 40 -18.32 -13.27 -17.37
C LEU A 40 -18.39 -13.06 -18.89
N ASN A 41 -18.94 -11.95 -19.35
CA ASN A 41 -18.99 -11.60 -20.77
C ASN A 41 -17.63 -11.18 -21.34
N ARG A 42 -16.59 -11.02 -20.51
CA ARG A 42 -15.24 -10.63 -20.95
C ARG A 42 -14.41 -11.86 -21.29
N ARG A 43 -14.35 -12.15 -22.60
CA ARG A 43 -13.76 -13.37 -23.18
C ARG A 43 -12.27 -13.59 -22.88
N ASN A 44 -11.52 -12.55 -22.52
CA ASN A 44 -10.05 -12.62 -22.40
C ASN A 44 -9.53 -12.51 -20.96
N ASN A 45 -10.41 -12.49 -19.94
CA ASN A 45 -10.03 -12.25 -18.54
C ASN A 45 -9.11 -11.01 -18.37
N ASP A 46 -9.30 -10.01 -19.22
CA ASP A 46 -8.48 -8.80 -19.33
C ASP A 46 -8.94 -7.66 -18.41
N ILE A 47 -10.00 -7.91 -17.63
CA ILE A 47 -10.49 -6.99 -16.62
C ILE A 47 -9.48 -6.96 -15.49
N SER A 48 -9.14 -5.75 -15.05
CA SER A 48 -8.31 -5.51 -13.88
C SER A 48 -8.95 -4.50 -12.92
N GLN A 49 -10.05 -3.86 -13.31
CA GLN A 49 -10.68 -2.79 -12.52
C GLN A 49 -12.20 -2.90 -12.53
N LEU A 50 -12.80 -2.75 -11.35
CA LEU A 50 -14.25 -2.60 -11.15
C LEU A 50 -14.52 -1.23 -10.54
N ILE A 51 -15.22 -0.36 -11.27
CA ILE A 51 -15.63 0.96 -10.83
C ILE A 51 -17.15 0.93 -10.61
N LEU A 52 -17.54 0.79 -9.36
CA LEU A 52 -18.93 0.51 -8.94
C LEU A 52 -19.45 1.56 -7.95
N SER A 53 -18.78 2.71 -7.85
CA SER A 53 -19.14 3.79 -6.92
C SER A 53 -20.52 4.37 -7.19
N HIS A 54 -21.17 4.91 -6.15
CA HIS A 54 -22.49 5.55 -6.22
C HIS A 54 -23.60 4.62 -6.71
N ASN A 55 -23.66 3.41 -6.15
CA ASN A 55 -24.76 2.47 -6.35
C ASN A 55 -25.41 2.13 -4.99
N SER A 56 -26.30 1.14 -4.93
CA SER A 56 -26.92 0.69 -3.68
C SER A 56 -26.83 -0.83 -3.56
N LEU A 57 -25.61 -1.37 -3.74
CA LEU A 57 -25.37 -2.80 -3.62
C LEU A 57 -25.70 -3.34 -2.23
N ALA A 58 -25.55 -2.51 -1.19
CA ALA A 58 -25.72 -2.89 0.20
C ALA A 58 -24.89 -4.15 0.56
N ASP A 59 -25.16 -4.74 1.71
CA ASP A 59 -24.50 -5.99 2.14
C ASP A 59 -24.73 -7.13 1.15
N ASP A 60 -25.97 -7.37 0.72
CA ASP A 60 -26.30 -8.57 -0.06
C ASP A 60 -25.64 -8.55 -1.45
N GLY A 61 -25.55 -7.37 -2.08
CA GLY A 61 -24.82 -7.22 -3.34
C GLY A 61 -23.31 -7.32 -3.16
N CYS A 62 -22.78 -6.77 -2.06
CA CYS A 62 -21.36 -6.91 -1.72
C CYS A 62 -20.99 -8.38 -1.50
N ILE A 63 -21.78 -9.12 -0.72
CA ILE A 63 -21.57 -10.53 -0.43
C ILE A 63 -21.55 -11.35 -1.73
N LEU A 64 -22.57 -11.21 -2.58
CA LEU A 64 -22.65 -11.93 -3.84
C LEU A 64 -21.44 -11.65 -4.75
N LEU A 65 -21.04 -10.38 -4.86
CA LEU A 65 -19.90 -9.98 -5.66
C LEU A 65 -18.60 -10.63 -5.15
N PHE A 66 -18.32 -10.54 -3.85
CA PHE A 66 -17.07 -11.06 -3.29
C PHE A 66 -17.04 -12.58 -3.17
N GLU A 67 -18.19 -13.25 -2.97
CA GLU A 67 -18.31 -14.70 -3.11
C GLU A 67 -17.99 -15.15 -4.54
N PHE A 68 -18.51 -14.46 -5.55
CA PHE A 68 -18.16 -14.73 -6.94
C PHE A 68 -16.66 -14.51 -7.20
N LEU A 69 -16.09 -13.38 -6.77
CA LEU A 69 -14.67 -13.09 -6.95
C LEU A 69 -13.76 -14.11 -6.21
N ALA A 70 -14.22 -14.62 -5.07
CA ALA A 70 -13.57 -15.69 -4.31
C ALA A 70 -13.81 -17.09 -4.90
N SER A 71 -14.68 -17.26 -5.90
CA SER A 71 -14.87 -18.55 -6.57
C SER A 71 -13.73 -18.86 -7.55
N ASP A 72 -13.57 -20.14 -7.92
CA ASP A 72 -12.60 -20.56 -8.94
C ASP A 72 -12.83 -19.91 -10.30
N THR A 73 -14.06 -19.49 -10.58
CA THR A 73 -14.40 -18.74 -11.80
C THR A 73 -13.97 -17.28 -11.68
N GLY A 74 -14.23 -16.63 -10.55
CA GLY A 74 -13.90 -15.23 -10.32
C GLY A 74 -12.40 -14.97 -10.22
N ARG A 75 -11.64 -15.87 -9.57
CA ARG A 75 -10.17 -15.75 -9.42
C ARG A 75 -9.40 -15.66 -10.74
N LYS A 76 -10.00 -16.14 -11.84
CA LYS A 76 -9.41 -16.04 -13.20
C LYS A 76 -9.26 -14.58 -13.66
N TYR A 77 -10.08 -13.66 -13.13
CA TYR A 77 -10.15 -12.27 -13.57
C TYR A 77 -9.18 -11.32 -12.85
N ARG A 78 -8.24 -11.81 -12.01
CA ARG A 78 -7.12 -11.05 -11.40
C ARG A 78 -7.37 -9.54 -11.19
N ILE A 79 -8.47 -9.21 -10.52
CA ILE A 79 -8.93 -7.83 -10.36
C ILE A 79 -7.94 -7.10 -9.44
N GLN A 80 -7.36 -6.02 -9.94
CA GLN A 80 -6.36 -5.22 -9.22
C GLN A 80 -6.97 -4.01 -8.50
N LYS A 81 -8.12 -3.53 -8.95
CA LYS A 81 -8.77 -2.33 -8.39
C LYS A 81 -10.27 -2.54 -8.25
N ILE A 82 -10.81 -2.25 -7.07
CA ILE A 82 -12.25 -2.25 -6.81
C ILE A 82 -12.63 -0.94 -6.13
N SER A 83 -13.59 -0.23 -6.73
CA SER A 83 -14.16 1.00 -6.17
C SER A 83 -15.64 0.80 -5.87
N LEU A 84 -15.98 0.82 -4.59
CA LEU A 84 -17.29 0.61 -3.99
C LEU A 84 -17.69 1.80 -3.11
N ASN A 85 -17.24 3.01 -3.44
CA ASN A 85 -17.59 4.19 -2.66
C ASN A 85 -19.10 4.43 -2.72
N SER A 86 -19.72 4.88 -1.62
CA SER A 86 -21.16 5.21 -1.58
C SER A 86 -22.04 4.06 -2.09
N ASN A 87 -21.95 2.89 -1.47
CA ASN A 87 -22.75 1.70 -1.82
C ASN A 87 -23.70 1.20 -0.71
N GLY A 88 -23.69 1.86 0.46
CA GLY A 88 -24.50 1.45 1.62
C GLY A 88 -24.07 0.11 2.22
N ILE A 89 -22.78 -0.24 2.13
CA ILE A 89 -22.26 -1.53 2.62
C ILE A 89 -22.06 -1.43 4.14
N GLY A 90 -22.59 -2.39 4.90
CA GLY A 90 -22.42 -2.50 6.35
C GLY A 90 -21.41 -3.57 6.75
N ASP A 91 -21.46 -3.96 8.03
CA ASP A 91 -20.50 -4.90 8.62
C ASP A 91 -20.55 -6.31 7.99
N ARG A 92 -21.72 -6.76 7.50
CA ARG A 92 -21.82 -8.07 6.82
C ARG A 92 -21.13 -8.06 5.46
N GLY A 93 -21.30 -6.98 4.69
CA GLY A 93 -20.57 -6.79 3.44
C GLY A 93 -19.06 -6.66 3.67
N LEU A 94 -18.65 -5.94 4.73
CA LEU A 94 -17.25 -5.87 5.15
C LEU A 94 -16.68 -7.26 5.50
N ALA A 95 -17.42 -8.11 6.21
CA ALA A 95 -17.00 -9.47 6.51
C ALA A 95 -16.77 -10.33 5.24
N SER A 96 -17.56 -10.11 4.19
CA SER A 96 -17.33 -10.76 2.90
C SER A 96 -16.06 -10.25 2.21
N ILE A 97 -15.81 -8.93 2.24
CA ILE A 97 -14.54 -8.34 1.77
C ILE A 97 -13.35 -8.94 2.52
N VAL A 98 -13.43 -9.04 3.85
CA VAL A 98 -12.39 -9.64 4.71
C VAL A 98 -12.10 -11.08 4.29
N THR A 99 -13.14 -11.87 4.04
CA THR A 99 -13.01 -13.26 3.63
C THR A 99 -12.33 -13.39 2.27
N PHE A 100 -12.71 -12.53 1.31
CA PHE A 100 -12.05 -12.46 0.01
C PHE A 100 -10.57 -12.08 0.12
N LEU A 101 -10.25 -11.03 0.90
CA LEU A 101 -8.87 -10.54 1.05
C LEU A 101 -7.92 -11.58 1.66
N LYS A 102 -8.39 -12.44 2.57
CA LYS A 102 -7.56 -13.52 3.15
C LYS A 102 -7.05 -14.52 2.11
N GLY A 103 -7.77 -14.69 0.99
CA GLY A 103 -7.42 -15.64 -0.08
C GLY A 103 -7.02 -15.00 -1.41
N ASP A 104 -7.08 -13.67 -1.52
CA ASP A 104 -6.75 -12.95 -2.74
C ASP A 104 -5.31 -12.41 -2.72
N THR A 105 -4.65 -12.53 -3.87
CA THR A 105 -3.27 -12.07 -4.09
C THR A 105 -3.18 -11.11 -5.27
N SER A 106 -4.32 -10.63 -5.78
CA SER A 106 -4.39 -9.84 -7.01
C SER A 106 -4.80 -8.39 -6.78
N LEU A 107 -5.65 -8.12 -5.79
CA LEU A 107 -6.18 -6.81 -5.47
C LEU A 107 -5.09 -5.93 -4.85
N LYS A 108 -4.91 -4.75 -5.45
CA LYS A 108 -3.94 -3.73 -5.05
C LYS A 108 -4.63 -2.48 -4.51
N GLU A 109 -5.81 -2.14 -5.01
CA GLU A 109 -6.51 -0.93 -4.62
C GLU A 109 -7.96 -1.21 -4.25
N LEU A 110 -8.36 -0.85 -3.03
CA LEU A 110 -9.71 -1.00 -2.52
C LEU A 110 -10.24 0.35 -2.04
N PHE A 111 -11.30 0.81 -2.69
CA PHE A 111 -11.98 2.05 -2.33
C PHE A 111 -13.37 1.75 -1.77
N VAL A 112 -13.57 1.98 -0.47
CA VAL A 112 -14.83 1.70 0.24
C VAL A 112 -15.30 2.90 1.07
N GLN A 113 -15.09 4.11 0.54
CA GLN A 113 -15.47 5.36 1.20
C GLN A 113 -16.99 5.51 1.30
N ASN A 114 -17.46 6.25 2.31
CA ASN A 114 -18.86 6.63 2.46
C ASN A 114 -19.83 5.44 2.41
N ASN A 115 -19.52 4.40 3.19
CA ASN A 115 -20.39 3.26 3.42
C ASN A 115 -20.91 3.27 4.87
N GLU A 116 -21.59 2.22 5.27
CA GLU A 116 -22.30 2.10 6.55
C GLU A 116 -21.56 1.15 7.52
N PHE A 117 -20.23 1.07 7.42
CA PHE A 117 -19.43 0.27 8.34
C PHE A 117 -19.52 0.84 9.76
N ALA A 118 -20.01 0.03 10.68
CA ALA A 118 -20.22 0.41 12.07
C ALA A 118 -19.20 -0.24 13.01
N SER A 119 -18.45 -1.26 12.55
CA SER A 119 -17.46 -1.99 13.35
C SER A 119 -18.03 -2.39 14.72
N THR A 120 -19.29 -2.82 14.74
CA THR A 120 -19.99 -3.19 15.98
C THR A 120 -19.37 -4.39 16.67
N ASP A 121 -18.70 -5.24 15.89
CA ASP A 121 -17.94 -6.38 16.35
C ASP A 121 -16.42 -6.07 16.30
N PRO A 122 -15.73 -5.99 17.45
CA PRO A 122 -14.27 -5.85 17.51
C PRO A 122 -13.51 -6.92 16.71
N SER A 123 -14.08 -8.13 16.61
CA SER A 123 -13.47 -9.25 15.90
C SER A 123 -13.36 -8.99 14.40
N LEU A 124 -14.27 -8.20 13.84
CA LEU A 124 -14.30 -7.87 12.42
C LEU A 124 -13.16 -6.91 12.04
N ALA A 125 -12.93 -5.86 12.85
CA ALA A 125 -11.83 -4.92 12.64
C ALA A 125 -10.46 -5.62 12.73
N LYS A 126 -10.28 -6.48 13.73
CA LYS A 126 -9.07 -7.32 13.85
C LYS A 126 -8.91 -8.25 12.64
N SER A 127 -9.98 -8.97 12.26
CA SER A 127 -9.96 -9.85 11.09
C SER A 127 -9.65 -9.10 9.80
N PHE A 128 -10.07 -7.84 9.70
CA PHE A 128 -9.77 -6.98 8.57
C PHE A 128 -8.30 -6.55 8.54
N ALA A 129 -7.68 -6.27 9.69
CA ALA A 129 -6.25 -6.04 9.78
C ALA A 129 -5.47 -7.29 9.34
N GLU A 130 -5.83 -8.47 9.86
CA GLU A 130 -5.22 -9.75 9.45
C GLU A 130 -5.36 -10.01 7.94
N ALA A 131 -6.55 -9.77 7.38
CA ALA A 131 -6.78 -9.92 5.94
C ALA A 131 -5.93 -8.92 5.12
N THR A 132 -5.81 -7.67 5.60
CA THR A 132 -4.93 -6.67 4.99
C THR A 132 -3.46 -7.12 5.01
N ASN A 133 -3.03 -7.80 6.08
CA ASN A 133 -1.67 -8.32 6.22
C ASN A 133 -1.35 -9.44 5.22
N LEU A 134 -2.33 -10.31 4.95
CA LEU A 134 -2.18 -11.44 4.03
C LEU A 134 -2.33 -11.05 2.55
N SER A 135 -2.99 -9.92 2.28
CA SER A 135 -3.27 -9.45 0.92
C SER A 135 -2.10 -8.73 0.24
N CYS A 136 -2.24 -8.50 -1.06
CA CYS A 136 -1.35 -7.62 -1.84
C CYS A 136 -1.86 -6.17 -1.93
N LEU A 137 -2.72 -5.75 -1.00
CA LEU A 137 -3.33 -4.43 -1.02
C LEU A 137 -2.27 -3.34 -0.78
N GLU A 138 -2.18 -2.40 -1.72
CA GLU A 138 -1.25 -1.25 -1.70
C GLU A 138 -2.00 0.03 -1.27
N VAL A 139 -3.25 0.19 -1.66
CA VAL A 139 -4.10 1.36 -1.37
C VAL A 139 -5.41 0.92 -0.72
N LEU A 140 -5.67 1.41 0.48
CA LEU A 140 -6.92 1.23 1.19
C LEU A 140 -7.52 2.59 1.56
N THR A 141 -8.78 2.83 1.16
CA THR A 141 -9.50 4.00 1.64
C THR A 141 -10.79 3.65 2.36
N LEU A 142 -10.85 4.10 3.61
CA LEU A 142 -11.95 3.98 4.55
C LEU A 142 -12.58 5.34 4.88
N SER A 143 -12.15 6.41 4.21
CA SER A 143 -12.65 7.76 4.47
C SER A 143 -14.18 7.86 4.46
N THR A 144 -14.70 8.83 5.22
CA THR A 144 -16.12 9.15 5.39
C THR A 144 -17.01 8.02 5.92
N ASN A 145 -16.41 6.95 6.48
CA ASN A 145 -17.12 5.94 7.28
C ASN A 145 -17.14 6.36 8.76
N ARG A 146 -17.99 7.35 9.08
CA ARG A 146 -18.03 8.01 10.41
C ARG A 146 -18.34 7.09 11.60
N HIS A 147 -18.91 5.92 11.33
CA HIS A 147 -19.33 4.98 12.36
C HIS A 147 -18.20 4.03 12.78
N LEU A 148 -17.05 4.02 12.08
CA LEU A 148 -15.87 3.26 12.48
C LEU A 148 -15.23 3.82 13.76
N GLY A 149 -14.98 5.14 13.80
CA GLY A 149 -14.55 5.87 14.99
C GLY A 149 -13.28 5.34 15.68
N ASP A 150 -13.18 5.62 16.99
CA ASP A 150 -12.05 5.22 17.83
C ASP A 150 -11.94 3.70 18.02
N GLN A 151 -13.09 3.01 18.09
CA GLN A 151 -13.15 1.57 18.36
C GLN A 151 -12.48 0.79 17.24
N PHE A 152 -12.82 1.13 15.98
CA PHE A 152 -12.17 0.53 14.82
C PHE A 152 -10.64 0.69 14.86
N ILE A 153 -10.13 1.89 15.19
CA ILE A 153 -8.67 2.12 15.26
C ILE A 153 -8.03 1.28 16.37
N THR A 154 -8.69 1.17 17.52
CA THR A 154 -8.25 0.33 18.65
C THR A 154 -8.13 -1.14 18.25
N ASP A 155 -9.06 -1.64 17.45
CA ASP A 155 -9.10 -3.06 17.07
C ASP A 155 -8.36 -3.37 15.75
N TYR A 156 -8.03 -2.34 14.95
CA TYR A 156 -7.36 -2.49 13.65
C TYR A 156 -5.85 -2.19 13.71
N ALA A 157 -5.45 -1.04 14.24
CA ALA A 157 -4.06 -0.56 14.15
C ALA A 157 -3.02 -1.43 14.90
N PRO A 158 -3.32 -1.99 16.10
CA PRO A 158 -2.39 -2.90 16.78
C PRO A 158 -2.09 -4.18 15.99
N PHE A 159 -3.02 -4.62 15.14
CA PHE A 159 -2.91 -5.87 14.37
C PHE A 159 -2.46 -5.64 12.92
N LEU A 160 -2.36 -4.40 12.46
CA LEU A 160 -1.92 -4.07 11.10
C LEU A 160 -0.39 -4.22 10.96
N ASP A 161 0.07 -5.17 10.15
CA ASP A 161 1.47 -5.37 9.76
C ASP A 161 1.53 -5.80 8.29
N SER A 162 0.92 -4.99 7.42
CA SER A 162 0.85 -5.32 6.01
C SER A 162 2.17 -5.05 5.31
N PRO A 163 2.77 -6.05 4.64
CA PRO A 163 4.00 -5.84 3.90
C PRO A 163 3.77 -5.02 2.63
N SER A 164 2.54 -4.98 2.12
CA SER A 164 2.17 -4.40 0.81
C SER A 164 1.54 -3.01 0.94
N LEU A 165 0.84 -2.72 2.05
CA LEU A 165 0.08 -1.48 2.19
C LEU A 165 1.00 -0.26 2.21
N ARG A 166 0.71 0.73 1.35
CA ARG A 166 1.44 2.00 1.20
C ARG A 166 0.57 3.21 1.41
N GLU A 167 -0.71 3.14 1.07
CA GLU A 167 -1.62 4.27 1.22
C GLU A 167 -2.81 3.88 2.07
N LEU A 168 -3.02 4.63 3.16
CA LEU A 168 -4.16 4.46 4.05
C LEU A 168 -4.90 5.80 4.21
N HIS A 169 -6.15 5.82 3.76
CA HIS A 169 -7.01 7.00 3.88
C HIS A 169 -8.09 6.74 4.92
N CYS A 170 -8.00 7.45 6.04
CA CYS A 170 -8.89 7.36 7.19
C CYS A 170 -9.49 8.74 7.54
N SER A 171 -9.83 9.54 6.52
CA SER A 171 -10.34 10.90 6.71
C SER A 171 -11.83 10.87 7.08
N ALA A 172 -12.30 11.74 7.98
CA ALA A 172 -13.69 11.85 8.38
C ALA A 172 -14.30 10.52 8.86
N MET A 173 -13.55 9.77 9.66
CA MET A 173 -13.99 8.50 10.27
C MET A 173 -14.52 8.67 11.70
N GLY A 174 -14.51 9.89 12.24
CA GLY A 174 -14.91 10.14 13.64
C GLY A 174 -13.84 9.73 14.65
N ILE A 175 -12.56 9.67 14.22
CA ILE A 175 -11.43 9.36 15.10
C ILE A 175 -11.18 10.56 16.02
N THR A 176 -10.97 10.34 17.31
CA THR A 176 -10.76 11.37 18.32
C THR A 176 -9.36 11.28 18.94
N HIS A 177 -9.07 12.16 19.89
CA HIS A 177 -7.82 12.14 20.66
C HIS A 177 -7.57 10.81 21.38
N ARG A 178 -8.62 10.01 21.67
CA ARG A 178 -8.50 8.70 22.35
C ARG A 178 -7.67 7.68 21.55
N SER A 179 -7.73 7.73 20.22
CA SER A 179 -6.94 6.84 19.37
C SER A 179 -5.51 7.32 19.13
N VAL A 180 -5.14 8.54 19.56
CA VAL A 180 -3.79 9.10 19.31
C VAL A 180 -2.68 8.21 19.87
N PRO A 181 -2.74 7.68 21.11
CA PRO A 181 -1.67 6.82 21.63
C PRO A 181 -1.45 5.57 20.76
N ILE A 182 -2.54 4.95 20.31
CA ILE A 182 -2.52 3.76 19.45
C ILE A 182 -1.93 4.09 18.07
N LEU A 183 -2.34 5.22 17.49
CA LEU A 183 -1.79 5.69 16.20
C LEU A 183 -0.30 6.02 16.32
N VAL A 184 0.11 6.69 17.41
CA VAL A 184 1.52 7.01 17.70
C VAL A 184 2.36 5.74 17.84
N GLU A 185 1.86 4.73 18.57
CA GLU A 185 2.50 3.43 18.69
C GLU A 185 2.68 2.78 17.32
N TYR A 186 1.61 2.73 16.51
CA TYR A 186 1.66 2.17 15.16
C TYR A 186 2.68 2.91 14.27
N PHE A 187 2.65 4.24 14.21
CA PHE A 187 3.57 5.02 13.38
C PHE A 187 5.02 4.92 13.84
N SER A 188 5.26 4.72 15.13
CA SER A 188 6.61 4.52 15.70
C SER A 188 7.13 3.10 15.51
N SER A 189 6.25 2.16 15.18
CA SER A 189 6.60 0.75 14.97
C SER A 189 7.17 0.50 13.56
N PRO A 190 8.11 -0.44 13.39
CA PRO A 190 8.56 -0.89 12.07
C PRO A 190 7.44 -1.55 11.23
N ARG A 191 6.28 -1.84 11.83
CA ARG A 191 5.07 -2.30 11.13
C ARG A 191 4.49 -1.23 10.19
N CYS A 192 4.72 0.05 10.46
CA CYS A 192 4.22 1.14 9.62
C CYS A 192 5.10 1.33 8.38
N ARG A 193 4.65 0.77 7.26
CA ARG A 193 5.29 0.88 5.94
C ARG A 193 4.53 1.80 4.98
N LEU A 194 3.66 2.64 5.54
CA LEU A 194 2.86 3.59 4.78
C LEU A 194 3.75 4.70 4.20
N GLU A 195 3.43 5.12 2.98
CA GLU A 195 3.99 6.28 2.29
C GLU A 195 3.02 7.47 2.37
N THR A 196 1.73 7.16 2.25
CA THR A 196 0.64 8.14 2.25
C THR A 196 -0.35 7.84 3.36
N LEU A 197 -0.61 8.84 4.20
CA LEU A 197 -1.61 8.77 5.26
C LEU A 197 -2.52 9.99 5.21
N LYS A 198 -3.84 9.76 5.19
CA LYS A 198 -4.83 10.85 5.24
C LYS A 198 -5.76 10.71 6.43
N LEU A 199 -5.66 11.61 7.38
CA LEU A 199 -6.48 11.68 8.61
C LEU A 199 -7.28 12.99 8.69
N ASN A 200 -7.61 13.60 7.55
CA ASN A 200 -8.34 14.86 7.49
C ASN A 200 -9.75 14.75 8.11
N GLY A 201 -10.28 15.83 8.68
CA GLY A 201 -11.68 15.89 9.11
C GLY A 201 -12.02 14.94 10.28
N ASN A 202 -11.05 14.61 11.12
CA ASN A 202 -11.25 13.88 12.37
C ASN A 202 -11.22 14.86 13.56
N SER A 203 -11.18 14.34 14.79
CA SER A 203 -11.20 15.10 16.04
C SER A 203 -10.00 14.77 16.91
N LEU A 204 -8.82 14.58 16.31
CA LEU A 204 -7.58 14.23 17.03
C LEU A 204 -7.16 15.30 18.06
N GLY A 205 -7.55 16.56 17.83
CA GLY A 205 -7.15 17.70 18.64
C GLY A 205 -5.72 18.16 18.35
N PHE A 206 -5.41 19.39 18.75
CA PHE A 206 -4.11 20.02 18.49
C PHE A 206 -2.93 19.19 19.05
N ARG A 207 -3.02 18.80 20.33
CA ARG A 207 -2.00 17.97 20.99
C ARG A 207 -1.88 16.59 20.37
N GLY A 208 -3.01 16.01 19.93
CA GLY A 208 -3.03 14.72 19.26
C GLY A 208 -2.25 14.74 17.95
N VAL A 209 -2.54 15.73 17.10
CA VAL A 209 -1.82 15.95 15.84
C VAL A 209 -0.34 16.22 16.09
N ARG A 210 0.00 17.04 17.10
CA ARG A 210 1.40 17.32 17.46
C ARG A 210 2.15 16.06 17.90
N SER A 211 1.52 15.18 18.69
CA SER A 211 2.09 13.89 19.09
C SER A 211 2.33 12.97 17.89
N VAL A 212 1.41 12.93 16.93
CA VAL A 212 1.58 12.17 15.68
C VAL A 212 2.75 12.72 14.87
N ILE A 213 2.84 14.05 14.69
CA ILE A 213 3.97 14.67 13.97
C ILE A 213 5.30 14.32 14.65
N ARG A 214 5.38 14.39 15.98
CA ARG A 214 6.58 14.03 16.74
C ARG A 214 6.97 12.57 16.54
N ALA A 215 5.99 11.66 16.61
CA ALA A 215 6.21 10.23 16.41
C ALA A 215 6.77 9.95 15.00
N ILE A 216 6.18 10.56 13.97
CA ILE A 216 6.65 10.45 12.59
C ILE A 216 8.07 11.04 12.48
N GLY A 217 8.29 12.22 13.04
CA GLY A 217 9.59 12.89 13.01
C GLY A 217 10.72 12.05 13.61
N ARG A 218 10.49 11.37 14.73
CA ARG A 218 11.53 10.61 15.43
C ARG A 218 11.71 9.18 14.90
N HIS A 219 10.61 8.51 14.59
CA HIS A 219 10.58 7.05 14.42
C HIS A 219 10.14 6.58 13.03
N ASN A 220 9.51 7.43 12.21
CA ASN A 220 8.99 7.04 10.91
C ASN A 220 9.68 7.76 9.75
N TYR A 221 10.31 6.98 8.87
CA TYR A 221 11.02 7.48 7.69
C TYR A 221 10.38 7.01 6.38
N THR A 222 9.24 6.34 6.46
CA THR A 222 8.51 5.76 5.31
C THR A 222 7.44 6.71 4.79
N LEU A 223 6.76 7.44 5.69
CA LEU A 223 5.73 8.41 5.34
C LEU A 223 6.32 9.63 4.63
N THR A 224 5.86 9.89 3.40
CA THR A 224 6.27 11.03 2.57
C THR A 224 5.13 12.01 2.30
N SER A 225 3.88 11.57 2.49
CA SER A 225 2.69 12.40 2.36
C SER A 225 1.74 12.15 3.52
N VAL A 226 1.55 13.15 4.37
CA VAL A 226 0.65 13.08 5.52
C VAL A 226 -0.30 14.28 5.48
N GLU A 227 -1.60 14.00 5.52
CA GLU A 227 -2.64 15.03 5.58
C GLU A 227 -3.43 14.89 6.88
N MET A 228 -3.48 15.96 7.69
CA MET A 228 -4.19 16.02 8.98
C MET A 228 -5.00 17.32 9.12
N TRP A 229 -5.55 17.83 8.03
CA TRP A 229 -6.38 19.04 8.01
C TRP A 229 -7.68 18.86 8.79
N SER A 230 -8.23 19.96 9.33
CA SER A 230 -9.53 19.95 10.00
C SER A 230 -9.64 18.91 11.14
N ASN A 231 -8.65 18.89 12.03
CA ASN A 231 -8.60 18.02 13.20
C ASN A 231 -8.98 18.71 14.53
N ASN A 232 -9.73 19.82 14.44
CA ASN A 232 -10.14 20.59 15.60
C ASN A 232 -11.32 19.90 16.30
N GLY A 233 -11.03 19.06 17.30
CA GLY A 233 -12.07 18.42 18.10
C GLY A 233 -12.75 19.41 19.08
N PRO A 234 -14.00 19.15 19.50
CA PRO A 234 -14.62 19.87 20.61
C PRO A 234 -13.84 19.60 21.90
N GLY A 235 -13.36 20.65 22.57
CA GLY A 235 -12.50 20.54 23.77
C GLY A 235 -10.99 20.75 23.51
N SER A 236 -10.61 21.27 22.35
CA SER A 236 -9.21 21.64 22.05
C SER A 236 -8.69 22.85 22.85
N GLU A 237 -9.57 23.50 23.63
CA GLU A 237 -9.21 24.49 24.64
C GLU A 237 -9.22 23.84 26.03
N VAL A 238 -8.02 23.70 26.60
CA VAL A 238 -7.77 23.45 28.03
C VAL A 238 -8.09 22.05 28.57
N ASP A 239 -7.18 21.11 28.35
CA ASP A 239 -7.02 19.99 29.30
C ASP A 239 -5.62 20.09 29.93
N ASN A 240 -5.52 20.82 31.05
CA ASN A 240 -4.28 21.02 31.79
C ASN A 240 -3.84 19.79 32.62
N ASN A 241 -4.52 18.64 32.46
CA ASN A 241 -4.39 17.48 33.35
C ASN A 241 -3.90 16.19 32.66
N VAL A 242 -3.20 16.27 31.53
CA VAL A 242 -2.41 15.12 31.03
C VAL A 242 -0.97 15.34 31.46
N THR A 243 -0.45 14.41 32.27
CA THR A 243 0.89 14.40 32.86
C THR A 243 1.95 14.84 31.87
N GLN A 244 2.72 15.84 32.30
CA GLN A 244 3.85 16.41 31.60
C GLN A 244 4.86 15.30 31.27
N VAL A 245 5.00 14.97 30.00
CA VAL A 245 6.25 14.38 29.50
C VAL A 245 7.05 15.56 28.97
N GLU A 246 7.83 16.14 29.87
CA GLU A 246 8.83 17.17 29.58
C GLU A 246 9.94 16.54 28.73
N ASP A 247 9.74 16.56 27.40
CA ASP A 247 10.83 16.41 26.44
C ASP A 247 11.08 17.80 25.84
N ASP A 248 12.16 18.43 26.32
CA ASP A 248 12.49 19.88 26.33
C ASP A 248 12.74 20.60 24.98
N ASP A 249 12.29 20.09 23.83
CA ASP A 249 12.67 20.65 22.52
C ASP A 249 11.50 21.11 21.62
N PHE A 250 10.24 20.99 22.08
CA PHE A 250 9.07 21.31 21.25
C PHE A 250 8.00 22.07 22.05
N PRO A 251 7.64 23.32 21.67
CA PRO A 251 6.70 24.15 22.42
C PRO A 251 5.38 23.43 22.73
N THR A 252 4.92 23.42 23.98
CA THR A 252 3.66 22.77 24.39
C THR A 252 2.43 23.56 23.94
N HIS A 253 2.62 24.84 23.66
CA HIS A 253 1.65 25.77 23.10
C HIS A 253 2.04 26.11 21.67
N GLY A 254 1.05 26.16 20.78
CA GLY A 254 1.28 26.48 19.38
C GLY A 254 0.00 26.60 18.57
N THR A 255 0.13 27.11 17.37
CA THR A 255 -0.98 27.27 16.42
C THR A 255 -1.12 26.06 15.50
N TRP A 256 -2.30 25.86 14.91
CA TRP A 256 -2.49 24.85 13.85
C TRP A 256 -1.55 25.06 12.65
N GLN A 257 -1.17 26.31 12.37
CA GLN A 257 -0.19 26.63 11.33
C GLN A 257 1.18 26.04 11.66
N GLU A 258 1.62 26.11 12.92
CA GLU A 258 2.90 25.51 13.35
C GLU A 258 2.93 23.99 13.17
N ASN A 259 1.83 23.28 13.46
CA ASN A 259 1.77 21.84 13.23
C ASN A 259 1.94 21.50 11.74
N ASN A 260 1.30 22.26 10.85
CA ASN A 260 1.45 22.06 9.40
C ASN A 260 2.87 22.39 8.94
N VAL A 261 3.45 23.49 9.43
CA VAL A 261 4.83 23.88 9.11
C VAL A 261 5.84 22.85 9.61
N ALA A 262 5.63 22.26 10.80
CA ALA A 262 6.51 21.25 11.38
C ALA A 262 6.51 19.93 10.57
N LEU A 263 5.42 19.61 9.89
CA LEU A 263 5.31 18.39 9.09
C LEU A 263 6.11 18.48 7.78
N ILE A 264 6.18 19.66 7.16
CA ILE A 264 6.86 19.88 5.86
C ILE A 264 8.33 19.40 5.85
N PRO A 265 9.22 19.83 6.77
CA PRO A 265 10.61 19.38 6.74
C PRO A 265 10.76 17.88 7.01
N ILE A 266 9.87 17.28 7.79
CA ILE A 266 9.85 15.83 8.05
C ILE A 266 9.52 15.07 6.76
N MET A 267 8.50 15.52 6.02
CA MET A 267 8.12 14.92 4.74
C MET A 267 9.21 15.07 3.69
N LEU A 268 9.82 16.26 3.59
CA LEU A 268 10.95 16.50 2.69
C LEU A 268 12.16 15.62 3.02
N ARG A 269 12.49 15.47 4.31
CA ARG A 269 13.55 14.55 4.77
C ARG A 269 13.24 13.12 4.32
N ASN A 270 12.04 12.62 4.59
CA ASN A 270 11.66 11.25 4.27
C ASN A 270 11.68 11.00 2.75
N ASP A 271 11.16 11.92 1.95
CA ASP A 271 11.22 11.85 0.48
C ASP A 271 12.67 11.86 -0.05
N HIS A 272 13.51 12.74 0.50
CA HIS A 272 14.93 12.80 0.14
C HIS A 272 15.64 11.48 0.45
N LEU A 273 15.49 10.96 1.67
CA LEU A 273 16.11 9.71 2.08
C LEU A 273 15.61 8.53 1.24
N ALA A 274 14.30 8.44 0.97
CA ALA A 274 13.75 7.41 0.10
C ALA A 274 14.34 7.47 -1.32
N LYS A 275 14.53 8.67 -1.89
CA LYS A 275 15.19 8.84 -3.20
C LYS A 275 16.67 8.45 -3.14
N ALA A 276 17.39 8.83 -2.09
CA ALA A 276 18.79 8.48 -1.90
C ALA A 276 18.99 6.96 -1.77
N THR A 277 18.23 6.29 -0.88
CA THR A 277 18.23 4.84 -0.70
C THR A 277 17.95 4.12 -2.02
N ARG A 278 16.96 4.54 -2.80
CA ARG A 278 16.66 3.92 -4.11
C ARG A 278 17.80 4.08 -5.11
N LYS A 279 18.46 5.25 -5.12
CA LYS A 279 19.59 5.52 -6.01
C LYS A 279 20.78 4.62 -5.63
N GLU A 280 21.18 4.62 -4.37
CA GLU A 280 22.29 3.80 -3.88
C GLU A 280 22.01 2.30 -4.06
N ALA A 281 20.77 1.84 -3.85
CA ALA A 281 20.41 0.45 -4.08
C ALA A 281 20.61 0.02 -5.55
N LEU A 282 20.27 0.88 -6.51
CA LEU A 282 20.48 0.61 -7.93
C LEU A 282 21.97 0.64 -8.31
N GLU A 283 22.75 1.55 -7.73
CA GLU A 283 24.19 1.65 -7.95
C GLU A 283 24.92 0.44 -7.36
N LEU A 284 24.63 0.09 -6.11
CA LEU A 284 25.15 -1.10 -5.46
C LEU A 284 24.76 -2.37 -6.21
N LEU A 285 23.50 -2.51 -6.65
CA LEU A 285 23.07 -3.69 -7.41
C LEU A 285 23.90 -3.87 -8.69
N ARG A 286 24.24 -2.80 -9.39
CA ARG A 286 25.07 -2.88 -10.60
C ARG A 286 26.47 -3.39 -10.27
N LEU A 287 27.12 -2.80 -9.26
CA LEU A 287 28.47 -3.16 -8.81
C LEU A 287 28.52 -4.59 -8.27
N ALA A 288 27.56 -4.94 -7.40
CA ALA A 288 27.43 -6.28 -6.85
C ALA A 288 27.19 -7.32 -7.95
N ARG A 289 26.40 -7.02 -8.99
CA ARG A 289 26.22 -7.94 -10.12
C ARG A 289 27.51 -8.18 -10.90
N THR A 290 28.31 -7.14 -11.12
CA THR A 290 29.57 -7.29 -11.84
C THR A 290 30.62 -8.08 -11.07
N LEU A 291 30.56 -8.02 -9.73
CA LEU A 291 31.56 -8.64 -8.86
C LEU A 291 31.15 -10.03 -8.34
N LEU A 292 29.87 -10.21 -7.98
CA LEU A 292 29.39 -11.40 -7.27
C LEU A 292 28.69 -12.43 -8.16
N LEU A 293 28.28 -12.07 -9.38
CA LEU A 293 27.62 -13.02 -10.28
C LEU A 293 28.66 -14.00 -10.83
N PRO A 294 28.54 -15.32 -10.61
CA PRO A 294 29.56 -16.28 -11.02
C PRO A 294 29.62 -16.37 -12.55
N SER A 295 30.56 -15.73 -13.22
CA SER A 295 30.68 -15.84 -14.69
C SER A 295 31.30 -17.19 -15.07
N HIS A 296 30.68 -17.97 -15.98
CA HIS A 296 31.28 -19.16 -16.60
C HIS A 296 32.59 -18.89 -17.35
N ARG A 297 32.87 -17.61 -17.63
CA ARG A 297 34.17 -17.09 -18.04
C ARG A 297 34.58 -16.06 -17.00
N ILE A 298 35.24 -16.49 -15.93
CA ILE A 298 35.92 -15.53 -15.05
C ILE A 298 36.95 -14.84 -15.93
N ASP A 299 36.73 -13.55 -16.22
CA ASP A 299 37.73 -12.73 -16.89
C ASP A 299 39.03 -12.87 -16.06
N PRO A 300 40.16 -13.31 -16.62
CA PRO A 300 41.38 -13.54 -15.86
C PRO A 300 41.80 -12.31 -15.02
N LEU A 301 41.41 -11.12 -15.47
CA LEU A 301 41.61 -9.85 -14.77
C LEU A 301 40.81 -9.74 -13.46
N LEU A 302 39.59 -10.29 -13.39
CA LEU A 302 38.77 -10.31 -12.17
C LEU A 302 39.28 -11.32 -11.14
N ALA A 303 39.88 -12.43 -11.58
CA ALA A 303 40.48 -13.42 -10.67
C ALA A 303 41.67 -12.85 -9.87
N VAL A 304 42.36 -11.85 -10.42
CA VAL A 304 43.50 -11.17 -9.79
C VAL A 304 43.06 -9.91 -9.02
N PHE A 305 41.79 -9.51 -9.12
CA PHE A 305 41.30 -8.33 -8.45
C PHE A 305 41.30 -8.55 -6.92
N PRO A 306 42.05 -7.76 -6.13
CA PRO A 306 42.24 -8.01 -4.69
C PRO A 306 40.93 -8.10 -3.89
N PHE A 307 39.90 -7.38 -4.35
CA PHE A 307 38.56 -7.44 -3.76
C PHE A 307 37.98 -8.86 -3.76
N MET A 308 38.16 -9.63 -4.83
CA MET A 308 37.63 -10.99 -4.96
C MET A 308 38.35 -12.00 -4.05
N GLN A 309 39.49 -11.62 -3.49
CA GLN A 309 40.26 -12.43 -2.53
C GLN A 309 39.85 -12.14 -1.08
N LEU A 310 39.07 -11.09 -0.84
CA LEU A 310 38.56 -10.76 0.48
C LEU A 310 37.45 -11.74 0.89
N PRO A 311 37.35 -12.10 2.18
CA PRO A 311 36.16 -12.73 2.74
C PRO A 311 34.90 -11.93 2.43
N THR A 312 33.76 -12.62 2.30
CA THR A 312 32.46 -12.03 1.94
C THR A 312 32.08 -10.87 2.88
N GLU A 313 32.43 -10.96 4.15
CA GLU A 313 32.18 -9.94 5.17
C GLU A 313 32.93 -8.64 4.86
N LEU A 314 34.18 -8.73 4.40
CA LEU A 314 34.96 -7.56 4.01
C LEU A 314 34.50 -6.99 2.66
N GLN A 315 34.05 -7.84 1.73
CA GLN A 315 33.42 -7.38 0.50
C GLN A 315 32.14 -6.58 0.79
N ILE A 316 31.28 -7.08 1.68
CA ILE A 316 30.08 -6.38 2.13
C ILE A 316 30.45 -5.11 2.90
N HIS A 317 31.50 -5.14 3.72
CA HIS A 317 32.00 -3.95 4.42
C HIS A 317 32.44 -2.86 3.42
N VAL A 318 33.16 -3.21 2.35
CA VAL A 318 33.54 -2.26 1.30
C VAL A 318 32.30 -1.64 0.63
N PHE A 319 31.26 -2.44 0.37
CA PHE A 319 30.01 -1.91 -0.17
C PHE A 319 29.34 -0.88 0.75
N THR A 320 29.58 -0.91 2.07
CA THR A 320 29.03 0.10 2.97
C THR A 320 29.52 1.52 2.67
N PHE A 321 30.76 1.67 2.19
CA PHE A 321 31.32 2.97 1.79
C PHE A 321 30.71 3.49 0.48
N LEU A 322 30.21 2.59 -0.36
CA LEU A 322 29.58 2.92 -1.65
C LEU A 322 28.08 3.19 -1.51
N SER A 323 27.47 2.73 -0.42
CA SER A 323 26.05 2.89 -0.15
C SER A 323 25.79 3.16 1.35
N PRO A 324 26.14 4.37 1.83
CA PRO A 324 26.04 4.72 3.25
C PRO A 324 24.60 4.86 3.75
N THR A 325 23.62 5.13 2.89
CA THR A 325 22.21 5.27 3.28
C THR A 325 21.47 3.94 3.38
N LEU A 326 22.04 2.86 2.84
CA LEU A 326 21.44 1.54 2.90
C LEU A 326 21.70 0.86 4.25
N SER A 327 20.66 0.30 4.85
CA SER A 327 20.80 -0.59 6.00
C SER A 327 21.59 -1.84 5.61
N SER A 328 22.21 -2.52 6.58
CA SER A 328 22.91 -3.79 6.36
C SER A 328 21.95 -4.86 5.82
N SER A 329 20.69 -4.85 6.27
CA SER A 329 19.63 -5.72 5.73
C SER A 329 19.34 -5.44 4.25
N GLN A 330 19.25 -4.16 3.85
CA GLN A 330 19.08 -3.78 2.45
C GLN A 330 20.28 -4.20 1.60
N ARG A 331 21.51 -3.93 2.06
CA ARG A 331 22.74 -4.33 1.35
C ARG A 331 22.84 -5.84 1.17
N ASN A 332 22.54 -6.62 2.21
CA ASN A 332 22.55 -8.09 2.13
C ASN A 332 21.53 -8.61 1.12
N ARG A 333 20.31 -8.07 1.11
CA ARG A 333 19.28 -8.43 0.12
C ARG A 333 19.71 -8.09 -1.30
N ILE A 334 20.32 -6.92 -1.51
CA ILE A 334 20.84 -6.51 -2.82
C ILE A 334 21.95 -7.47 -3.27
N CYS A 335 22.92 -7.79 -2.42
CA CYS A 335 24.03 -8.69 -2.76
C CYS A 335 23.54 -10.10 -3.06
N ALA A 336 22.62 -10.63 -2.25
CA ALA A 336 22.00 -11.95 -2.48
C ALA A 336 21.19 -12.00 -3.79
N TYR A 337 20.48 -10.92 -4.12
CA TYR A 337 19.80 -10.81 -5.41
C TYR A 337 20.80 -10.72 -6.57
N ALA A 338 21.88 -9.93 -6.40
CA ALA A 338 22.87 -9.69 -7.43
C ALA A 338 23.66 -10.95 -7.82
N SER A 339 23.95 -11.83 -6.85
CA SER A 339 24.72 -13.06 -7.06
C SER A 339 23.92 -14.21 -7.67
N SER A 340 22.58 -14.09 -7.73
CA SER A 340 21.71 -15.16 -8.24
C SER A 340 21.42 -15.01 -9.74
N PHE A 341 21.73 -16.03 -10.53
CA PHE A 341 21.39 -16.10 -11.96
C PHE A 341 19.90 -16.02 -12.24
N ALA A 342 19.07 -16.56 -11.35
CA ALA A 342 17.60 -16.57 -11.49
C ALA A 342 16.99 -15.15 -11.53
N THR A 343 17.76 -14.14 -11.16
CA THR A 343 17.32 -12.74 -11.16
C THR A 343 17.61 -12.01 -12.47
N LEU A 344 18.35 -12.62 -13.39
CA LEU A 344 18.68 -12.01 -14.68
C LEU A 344 17.43 -11.96 -15.59
N PRO A 345 17.31 -10.94 -16.45
CA PRO A 345 16.27 -10.94 -17.47
C PRO A 345 16.43 -12.19 -18.37
N HIS A 346 15.32 -12.86 -18.71
CA HIS A 346 15.26 -14.07 -19.56
C HIS A 346 16.06 -14.00 -20.88
N ARG A 347 16.47 -12.82 -21.34
CA ARG A 347 17.36 -12.66 -22.50
C ARG A 347 18.79 -13.19 -22.29
N TYR A 348 19.22 -13.46 -21.06
CA TYR A 348 20.54 -14.03 -20.77
C TYR A 348 20.58 -15.56 -20.75
N GLU A 349 19.43 -16.25 -20.81
CA GLU A 349 19.39 -17.72 -20.92
C GLU A 349 19.72 -18.23 -22.35
N LEU A 350 19.86 -17.33 -23.33
CA LEU A 350 20.07 -17.68 -24.74
C LEU A 350 21.51 -17.50 -25.25
N SER A 351 22.50 -17.15 -24.42
CA SER A 351 23.90 -17.07 -24.88
C SER A 351 24.61 -18.42 -24.97
N GLY A 352 23.85 -19.50 -25.20
CA GLY A 352 24.35 -20.82 -25.59
C GLY A 352 24.35 -21.07 -27.10
N ASN A 353 23.61 -20.29 -27.90
CA ASN A 353 23.59 -20.44 -29.36
C ASN A 353 23.35 -19.10 -30.06
N LEU A 354 24.38 -18.55 -30.69
CA LEU A 354 24.25 -17.43 -31.63
C LEU A 354 23.46 -17.87 -32.86
N SER A 355 22.33 -17.20 -33.15
CA SER A 355 22.00 -16.81 -34.52
C SER A 355 21.04 -15.62 -34.52
N THR A 356 21.25 -14.80 -35.54
CA THR A 356 20.74 -13.45 -35.79
C THR A 356 19.22 -13.37 -35.86
N SER A 357 18.62 -12.34 -35.24
CA SER A 357 17.69 -11.43 -35.93
C SER A 357 17.23 -10.28 -35.04
N SER A 358 17.14 -9.12 -35.68
CA SER A 358 16.69 -7.83 -35.18
C SER A 358 15.20 -7.82 -34.82
N SER A 359 14.84 -7.21 -33.69
CA SER A 359 13.62 -6.39 -33.62
C SER A 359 13.70 -5.39 -32.47
N HIS A 360 13.63 -4.11 -32.83
CA HIS A 360 13.36 -3.01 -31.91
C HIS A 360 11.90 -3.10 -31.45
N ALA A 361 11.67 -3.19 -30.14
CA ALA A 361 10.34 -3.02 -29.57
C ALA A 361 10.43 -2.25 -28.23
N ASN A 362 9.70 -1.14 -28.20
CA ASN A 362 9.42 -0.21 -27.10
C ASN A 362 9.57 -0.76 -25.67
N ALA A 363 10.64 -0.36 -24.96
CA ALA A 363 10.95 -0.78 -23.58
C ALA A 363 10.86 0.35 -22.52
N ALA A 364 10.34 1.54 -22.87
CA ALA A 364 10.41 2.70 -21.97
C ALA A 364 9.33 2.71 -20.86
N SER A 365 8.17 2.07 -21.06
CA SER A 365 7.06 2.07 -20.08
C SER A 365 7.11 0.90 -19.08
N THR A 366 7.64 -0.26 -19.49
CA THR A 366 7.78 -1.47 -18.65
C THR A 366 8.97 -1.41 -17.70
N THR A 367 10.01 -0.64 -18.02
CA THR A 367 11.22 -0.53 -17.22
C THR A 367 11.01 0.22 -15.90
N ALA A 368 10.16 1.24 -15.87
CA ALA A 368 9.84 1.97 -14.63
C ALA A 368 9.08 1.08 -13.63
N LYS A 369 8.03 0.38 -14.09
CA LYS A 369 7.28 -0.59 -13.27
C LYS A 369 8.15 -1.78 -12.83
N GLY A 370 9.03 -2.27 -13.71
CA GLY A 370 9.99 -3.33 -13.39
C GLY A 370 11.00 -2.92 -12.31
N LYS A 371 11.55 -1.69 -12.41
CA LYS A 371 12.46 -1.13 -11.40
C LYS A 371 11.78 -0.94 -10.04
N SER A 372 10.54 -0.48 -10.01
CA SER A 372 9.77 -0.34 -8.78
C SER A 372 9.52 -1.70 -8.11
N LYS A 373 9.06 -2.71 -8.85
CA LYS A 373 8.89 -4.09 -8.35
C LYS A 373 10.18 -4.69 -7.81
N LEU A 374 11.30 -4.44 -8.48
CA LEU A 374 12.62 -4.85 -8.03
C LEU A 374 12.98 -4.22 -6.67
N LEU A 375 12.93 -2.89 -6.58
CA LEU A 375 13.26 -2.17 -5.34
C LEU A 375 12.36 -2.59 -4.18
N HIS A 376 11.09 -2.92 -4.47
CA HIS A 376 10.16 -3.49 -3.50
C HIS A 376 10.63 -4.84 -2.96
N SER A 377 11.01 -5.78 -3.84
CA SER A 377 11.55 -7.09 -3.44
C SER A 377 12.85 -6.99 -2.61
N LEU A 378 13.64 -5.95 -2.85
CA LEU A 378 14.89 -5.68 -2.14
C LEU A 378 14.69 -4.87 -0.84
N GLY A 379 13.47 -4.42 -0.56
CA GLY A 379 13.17 -3.55 0.58
C GLY A 379 13.87 -2.20 0.54
N CYS A 380 14.27 -1.74 -0.64
CA CYS A 380 15.02 -0.49 -0.85
C CYS A 380 14.11 0.67 -1.28
N TYR A 381 12.82 0.55 -1.00
CA TYR A 381 11.83 1.53 -1.39
C TYR A 381 11.75 2.70 -0.42
N PHE A 382 12.08 2.47 0.84
CA PHE A 382 12.09 3.47 1.91
C PHE A 382 13.41 3.42 2.68
N TYR A 383 13.70 4.50 3.39
CA TYR A 383 14.86 4.56 4.27
C TYR A 383 14.61 3.73 5.52
N GLU A 384 15.51 2.80 5.80
CA GLU A 384 15.47 1.93 6.97
C GLU A 384 16.64 2.32 7.89
N ARG A 385 16.32 2.90 9.04
CA ARG A 385 17.33 3.20 10.06
C ARG A 385 17.62 1.92 10.84
N GLU A 386 18.90 1.55 10.97
CA GLU A 386 19.28 0.46 11.88
C GLU A 386 18.93 0.85 13.32
N ALA A 387 18.36 -0.09 14.06
CA ALA A 387 18.21 0.05 15.50
C ALA A 387 19.62 0.10 16.11
N SER A 388 20.01 1.27 16.59
CA SER A 388 21.28 1.52 17.30
C SER A 388 21.28 0.87 18.67
#